data_AF-A0A966I473-F1
#
_entry.id   AF-A0A966I473-F1
#
_cell.length_a   1.000
_cell.length_b   1.000
_cell.length_c   1.000
_cell.angle_alpha   90.00
_cell.angle_beta   90.00
_cell.angle_gamma   90.00
#
_symmetry.space_group_name_H-M   'P 1'
#
loop_
_entity.id
_entity.type
_entity.pdbx_description
1 polymer ?
#
loop_
_entity_poly.entity_id
_entity_poly.type
_entity_poly.pdbx_seq_one_letter_code
_entity_poly.pdbx_strand_id
1 'polypeptide(L)'
;MHFEARHTGPDAQERAQISRVIGVRDNDDLARQVVPASILTNEPLDLPGAVSETEVLQLLGNIAARNTVRRAMIGTGYYGTITPPVVLRNVLE
;
A
#
# COMPACT_ATOMS: atom_id res chain seq x y z
N MET A 1 7.37 -11.82 8.52
CA MET A 1 8.03 -10.54 8.18
C MET A 1 6.92 -9.54 7.85
N HIS A 2 6.94 -8.35 8.45
CA HIS A 2 5.89 -7.34 8.27
C HIS A 2 6.12 -6.55 6.97
N PHE A 3 5.07 -6.29 6.20
CA PHE A 3 5.13 -5.54 4.94
C PHE A 3 5.74 -4.14 5.11
N GLU A 4 5.46 -3.49 6.24
CA GLU A 4 5.99 -2.15 6.58
C GLU A 4 7.52 -2.05 6.50
N ALA A 5 8.24 -3.13 6.80
CA ALA A 5 9.70 -3.18 6.77
C ALA A 5 10.27 -3.36 5.35
N ARG A 6 9.45 -3.82 4.39
CA ARG A 6 9.80 -3.90 2.96
C ARG A 6 9.33 -2.67 2.19
N HIS A 7 8.30 -2.00 2.71
CA HIS A 7 7.71 -0.80 2.13
C HIS A 7 8.45 0.48 2.55
N THR A 8 8.83 0.58 3.83
CA THR A 8 9.57 1.73 4.37
C THR A 8 11.06 1.54 4.14
N GLY A 9 11.67 2.41 3.34
CA GLY A 9 13.09 2.31 3.00
C GLY A 9 14.02 2.41 4.21
N PRO A 10 14.00 3.53 4.96
CA PRO A 10 14.91 3.71 6.10
C PRO A 10 14.64 2.74 7.26
N ASP A 11 15.67 1.99 7.64
CA ASP A 11 15.64 1.14 8.82
C ASP A 11 15.74 1.95 10.12
N ALA A 12 15.75 1.26 11.27
CA ALA A 12 15.82 1.93 12.56
C ALA A 12 17.09 2.77 12.76
N GLN A 13 18.23 2.31 12.24
CA GLN A 13 19.52 3.00 12.36
C GLN A 13 19.55 4.22 11.44
N GLU A 14 19.09 4.06 10.20
CA GLU A 14 19.00 5.16 9.23
C GLU A 14 18.03 6.25 9.71
N ARG A 15 16.86 5.87 10.25
CA ARG A 15 15.92 6.83 10.86
C ARG A 15 16.52 7.60 12.02
N ALA A 16 17.30 6.95 12.88
CA ALA A 16 17.99 7.61 13.99
C ALA A 16 19.05 8.60 13.48
N GLN A 17 19.79 8.23 12.43
CA GLN A 17 20.74 9.12 11.77
C GLN A 17 20.04 10.35 11.16
N ILE A 18 18.96 10.15 10.41
CA ILE A 18 18.19 11.25 9.81
C ILE A 18 17.67 12.19 10.89
N SER A 19 17.05 11.64 11.96
CA SER A 19 16.50 12.43 13.07
C SER A 19 17.58 13.30 13.71
N ARG A 20 18.79 12.75 13.91
CA ARG A 20 19.94 13.50 14.43
C ARG A 20 20.39 14.63 13.52
N VAL A 21 20.40 14.42 12.20
CA VAL A 21 20.81 15.45 11.22
C VAL A 21 19.83 16.62 11.21
N ILE A 22 18.53 16.33 11.26
CA ILE A 22 17.48 17.36 11.22
C ILE A 22 17.13 17.93 12.59
N GLY A 23 17.75 17.43 13.67
CA GLY A 23 17.60 17.96 15.02
C GLY A 23 16.28 17.61 15.72
N VAL A 24 15.66 16.48 15.37
CA VAL A 24 14.43 15.98 16.02
C VAL A 24 14.71 14.66 16.76
N ARG A 25 13.86 14.32 17.73
CA ARG A 25 14.02 13.08 18.52
C ARG A 25 13.60 11.84 17.74
N ASP A 26 12.47 11.93 17.05
CA ASP A 26 11.84 10.86 16.30
C ASP A 26 10.76 11.44 15.36
N ASN A 27 10.01 10.56 14.69
CA ASN A 27 8.94 10.95 13.78
C ASN A 27 7.78 11.66 14.48
N ASP A 28 7.48 11.33 15.74
CA ASP A 28 6.39 11.95 16.49
C ASP A 28 6.74 13.40 16.87
N ASP A 29 8.00 13.61 17.26
CA ASP A 29 8.57 14.94 17.53
C ASP A 29 8.55 15.80 16.26
N LEU A 30 8.95 15.23 15.13
CA LEU A 30 8.88 15.90 13.83
C LEU A 30 7.43 16.27 13.46
N ALA A 31 6.49 15.34 13.59
CA ALA A 31 5.08 15.57 13.25
C ALA A 31 4.48 16.72 14.07
N ARG A 32 4.78 16.80 15.37
CA ARG A 32 4.31 17.89 16.25
C ARG A 32 4.93 19.25 15.93
N GLN A 33 6.14 19.29 15.38
CA GLN A 33 6.78 20.53 14.96
C GLN A 33 6.23 21.05 13.61
N VAL A 34 5.80 20.14 12.72
CA VAL A 34 5.39 20.48 11.35
C VAL A 34 3.88 20.65 11.20
N VAL A 35 3.08 19.82 11.88
CA VAL A 35 1.61 19.83 11.76
C VAL A 35 1.01 20.72 12.85
N PRO A 36 0.21 21.75 12.51
CA PRO A 36 -0.47 22.56 13.50
C PRO A 36 -1.35 21.73 14.43
N ALA A 37 -1.25 21.98 15.74
CA ALA A 37 -1.98 21.20 16.75
C ALA A 37 -3.51 21.23 16.56
N SER A 38 -4.06 22.26 15.93
CA SER A 38 -5.49 22.38 15.64
C SER A 38 -6.02 21.34 14.65
N ILE A 39 -5.15 20.71 13.88
CA ILE A 39 -5.51 19.70 12.87
C ILE A 39 -4.79 18.36 13.08
N LEU A 40 -4.00 18.22 14.15
CA LEU A 40 -3.32 16.98 14.47
C LEU A 40 -4.27 16.02 15.20
N THR A 41 -4.54 14.86 14.60
CA THR A 41 -5.36 13.81 15.20
C THR A 41 -4.52 12.98 16.18
N ASN A 42 -4.99 12.82 17.42
CA ASN A 42 -4.34 11.99 18.44
C ASN A 42 -4.97 10.58 18.56
N GLU A 43 -6.04 10.33 17.82
CA GLU A 43 -6.71 9.03 17.79
C GLU A 43 -6.07 8.15 16.71
N PRO A 44 -5.80 6.87 16.99
CA PRO A 44 -5.37 5.93 15.98
C PRO A 44 -6.46 5.75 14.93
N LEU A 45 -6.07 5.41 13.69
CA LEU A 45 -7.03 5.09 12.64
C LEU A 45 -7.81 3.82 13.01
N ASP A 46 -9.13 3.87 12.82
CA ASP A 46 -10.01 2.71 12.97
C ASP A 46 -9.90 1.80 11.73
N LEU A 47 -8.86 0.97 11.72
CA LEU A 47 -8.57 0.03 10.64
C LEU A 47 -8.41 -1.40 11.20
N PRO A 48 -8.76 -2.44 10.41
CA PRO A 48 -8.43 -3.81 10.76
C PRO A 48 -6.93 -3.99 11.00
N GLY A 49 -6.58 -4.96 11.85
CA GLY A 49 -5.19 -5.31 12.09
C GLY A 49 -4.44 -5.64 10.80
N ALA A 50 -3.16 -5.26 10.73
CA ALA A 50 -2.31 -5.55 9.59
C ALA A 50 -2.20 -7.07 9.39
N VAL A 51 -2.21 -7.50 8.13
CA VAL A 51 -1.99 -8.89 7.72
C VAL A 51 -0.68 -9.00 6.96
N SER A 52 -0.11 -10.19 6.91
CA SER A 52 1.08 -10.47 6.12
C SER A 52 0.81 -10.38 4.61
N GLU A 53 1.87 -10.22 3.81
CA GLU A 53 1.76 -10.21 2.34
C GLU A 53 1.08 -11.48 1.79
N THR A 54 1.40 -12.65 2.37
CA THR A 54 0.80 -13.92 1.95
C THR A 54 -0.68 -13.99 2.28
N GLU A 55 -1.07 -13.53 3.47
CA GLU A 55 -2.48 -13.48 3.89
C GLU A 55 -3.29 -12.49 3.05
N VAL A 56 -2.71 -11.34 2.67
CA VAL A 56 -3.40 -10.36 1.84
C VAL A 56 -3.73 -10.92 0.46
N LEU A 57 -2.81 -11.68 -0.15
CA LEU A 57 -3.05 -12.33 -1.44
C LEU A 57 -4.17 -13.37 -1.36
N GLN A 58 -4.23 -14.14 -0.27
CA GLN A 58 -5.32 -15.10 -0.04
C GLN A 58 -6.66 -14.40 0.17
N LEU A 59 -6.69 -13.35 0.98
CA LEU A 59 -7.89 -12.56 1.24
C LEU A 59 -8.44 -11.95 -0.05
N LEU A 60 -7.58 -11.28 -0.84
CA LEU A 60 -7.96 -10.69 -2.11
C LEU A 60 -8.36 -11.74 -3.14
N GLY A 61 -7.69 -12.90 -3.16
CA GLY A 61 -8.09 -14.05 -3.98
C GLY A 61 -9.50 -14.53 -3.67
N ASN A 62 -9.85 -14.65 -2.38
CA ASN A 62 -11.20 -15.03 -1.94
C ASN A 62 -12.26 -14.01 -2.35
N ILE A 63 -11.93 -12.71 -2.29
CA ILE A 63 -12.82 -11.65 -2.75
C ILE A 63 -13.00 -11.72 -4.28
N ALA A 64 -11.90 -11.87 -5.02
CA ALA A 64 -11.92 -11.95 -6.49
C ALA A 64 -12.70 -13.18 -6.99
N ALA A 65 -12.65 -14.31 -6.27
CA ALA A 65 -13.37 -15.53 -6.60
C ALA A 65 -14.91 -15.37 -6.59
N ARG A 66 -15.44 -14.29 -5.98
CA ARG A 66 -16.87 -13.97 -6.00
C ARG A 66 -17.33 -13.41 -7.35
N ASN A 67 -16.40 -12.98 -8.21
CA ASN A 67 -16.72 -12.46 -9.54
C ASN A 67 -17.05 -13.60 -10.51
N THR A 68 -18.01 -13.37 -11.42
CA THR A 68 -18.30 -14.30 -12.52
C THR A 68 -17.79 -13.73 -13.83
N VAL A 69 -16.71 -14.29 -14.36
CA VAL A 69 -16.19 -13.89 -15.68
C VAL A 69 -17.03 -14.53 -16.78
N ARG A 70 -17.69 -13.72 -17.60
CA ARG A 70 -18.51 -14.15 -18.74
C ARG A 70 -17.99 -13.55 -20.04
N ARG A 71 -18.39 -14.15 -21.16
CA ARG A 71 -18.25 -13.52 -22.47
C ARG A 71 -19.26 -12.37 -22.58
N ALA A 72 -18.82 -11.16 -22.28
CA ALA A 72 -19.65 -9.97 -22.38
C ALA A 72 -19.76 -9.51 -23.84
N MET A 73 -20.99 -9.40 -24.34
CA MET A 73 -21.33 -8.87 -25.68
C MET A 73 -22.18 -7.59 -25.55
N ILE A 74 -21.96 -6.82 -24.47
CA ILE A 74 -22.72 -5.61 -24.15
C ILE A 74 -22.36 -4.46 -25.10
N GLY A 75 -21.07 -4.36 -25.47
CA GLY A 75 -20.56 -3.28 -26.32
C GLY A 75 -20.37 -1.98 -25.53
N THR A 76 -20.98 -0.89 -26.00
CA THR A 76 -20.94 0.43 -25.35
C THR A 76 -19.54 0.98 -25.05
N GLY A 77 -18.58 0.70 -25.93
CA GLY A 77 -17.21 1.23 -25.83
C GLY A 77 -16.18 0.31 -25.17
N TYR A 78 -16.59 -0.85 -24.65
CA TYR A 78 -15.67 -1.87 -24.13
C TYR A 78 -15.84 -3.19 -24.87
N TYR A 79 -14.73 -3.70 -25.40
CA TYR A 79 -14.70 -4.94 -26.19
C TYR A 79 -13.58 -5.83 -25.65
N GLY A 80 -13.88 -7.10 -25.39
CA GLY A 80 -12.88 -8.08 -24.97
C GLY A 80 -11.79 -8.23 -26.03
N THR A 81 -10.54 -8.35 -25.59
CA THR A 81 -9.37 -8.50 -26.47
C THR A 81 -8.42 -9.58 -25.95
N ILE A 82 -7.51 -10.01 -26.81
CA ILE A 82 -6.41 -10.88 -26.43
C ILE A 82 -5.20 -9.98 -26.18
N THR A 83 -4.84 -9.80 -24.91
CA THR A 83 -3.57 -9.14 -24.56
C THR A 83 -2.42 -10.09 -24.91
N PRO A 84 -1.49 -9.72 -25.81
CA PRO A 84 -0.38 -10.58 -26.17
C PRO A 84 0.44 -10.96 -24.93
N PRO A 85 0.77 -12.25 -24.71
CA PRO A 85 1.47 -12.68 -23.49
C PRO A 85 2.81 -11.98 -23.25
N VAL A 86 3.51 -11.62 -24.33
CA VAL A 86 4.78 -10.88 -24.24
C VAL A 86 4.60 -9.44 -23.75
N VAL A 87 3.48 -8.80 -24.07
CA VAL A 87 3.16 -7.45 -23.58
C VAL A 87 2.73 -7.52 -22.12
N LEU A 88 1.91 -8.53 -21.77
CA LEU A 88 1.51 -8.74 -20.38
C LEU A 88 2.74 -8.90 -19.47
N ARG A 89 3.66 -9.81 -19.82
CA ARG A 89 4.81 -10.23 -19.01
C ARG A 89 6.03 -9.29 -18.99
N ASN A 90 6.16 -8.40 -19.97
CA ASN A 90 7.36 -7.56 -20.07
C ASN A 90 7.05 -6.06 -20.05
N VAL A 91 5.78 -5.68 -19.97
CA VAL A 91 5.38 -4.26 -19.96
C VAL A 91 4.45 -3.97 -18.79
N LEU A 92 3.41 -4.78 -18.58
CA LEU A 92 2.44 -4.50 -17.52
C LEU A 92 2.91 -4.98 -16.14
N GLU A 93 3.48 -6.18 -16.11
CA GLU A 93 4.07 -6.87 -14.95
C GLU A 93 5.27 -7.70 -15.39
#